data_AF-A0A6I4SIW6-F1
#
_entry.id   AF-A0A6I4SIW6-F1
#
_cell.length_a   1.000
_cell.length_b   1.000
_cell.length_c   1.000
_cell.angle_alpha   90.00
_cell.angle_beta   90.00
_cell.angle_gamma   90.00
#
_symmetry.space_group_name_H-M   'P 1'
#
loop_
_entity.id
_entity.type
_entity.pdbx_description
1 polymer ?
#
loop_
_entity_poly.entity_id
_entity_poly.type
_entity_poly.pdbx_seq_one_letter_code
_entity_poly.pdbx_strand_id
1 'polypeptide(L)'
;MITIHWERAGIALPQMPRATGRFTDLMAKAIARRGGATAWLYTHENGEAKGGHCHLLAHVPADRAKAMPAMQKRWLRSISGRPYRARVILSRPIGGRLGLEKTNPDLHAANLAEALAYLIKGANEAAAQQFGLKRLEAGGLVIGKRCGTSQNIAAKARLGAAVMK
;
A
#
# COMPACT_ATOMS: atom_id res chain seq x y z
N MET A 1 5.13 4.75 -1.62
CA MET A 1 4.81 3.34 -1.40
C MET A 1 5.21 2.91 0.01
N ILE A 2 4.37 2.10 0.64
CA ILE A 2 4.57 1.52 1.96
C ILE A 2 4.66 0.00 1.78
N THR A 3 5.67 -0.63 2.37
CA THR A 3 5.79 -2.09 2.48
C THR A 3 5.82 -2.46 3.95
N ILE A 4 4.99 -3.40 4.37
CA ILE A 4 4.91 -3.88 5.75
C ILE A 4 5.17 -5.39 5.76
N HIS A 5 6.22 -5.83 6.46
CA HIS A 5 6.52 -7.23 6.70
C HIS A 5 5.78 -7.69 7.97
N TRP A 6 4.53 -8.12 7.81
CA TRP A 6 3.66 -8.52 8.92
C TRP A 6 4.22 -9.69 9.71
N GLU A 7 4.77 -10.69 9.03
CA GLU A 7 5.36 -11.85 9.70
C GLU A 7 6.57 -11.46 10.57
N ARG A 8 7.42 -10.55 10.06
CA ARG A 8 8.53 -9.97 10.85
C ARG A 8 8.03 -9.10 12.00
N ALA A 9 6.83 -8.55 11.91
CA ALA A 9 6.16 -7.86 13.00
C ALA A 9 5.56 -8.84 14.05
N GLY A 10 5.60 -10.15 13.79
CA GLY A 10 5.00 -11.18 14.65
C GLY A 10 3.54 -11.50 14.34
N ILE A 11 3.04 -11.11 13.17
CA ILE A 11 1.66 -11.38 12.72
C ILE A 11 1.68 -12.58 11.78
N ALA A 12 0.95 -13.64 12.11
CA ALA A 12 0.85 -14.84 11.26
C ALA A 12 0.06 -14.57 9.97
N LEU A 13 0.30 -15.38 8.92
CA LEU A 13 -0.36 -15.25 7.61
C LEU A 13 -1.89 -15.05 7.69
N PRO A 14 -2.67 -15.85 8.46
CA PRO A 14 -4.12 -15.69 8.54
C PRO A 14 -4.57 -14.36 9.17
N GLN A 15 -3.70 -13.72 9.95
CA GLN A 15 -3.99 -12.48 10.67
C GLN A 15 -3.64 -11.23 9.86
N MET A 16 -2.85 -11.37 8.78
CA MET A 16 -2.41 -10.25 7.94
C MET A 16 -3.56 -9.38 7.43
N PRO A 17 -4.69 -9.91 6.91
CA PRO A 17 -5.78 -9.06 6.43
C PRO A 17 -6.34 -8.14 7.51
N ARG A 18 -6.48 -8.65 8.74
CA ARG A 18 -6.95 -7.86 9.89
C ARG A 18 -5.92 -6.80 10.30
N ALA A 19 -4.63 -7.15 10.30
CA ALA A 19 -3.55 -6.22 10.62
C ALA A 19 -3.46 -5.08 9.60
N THR A 20 -3.50 -5.38 8.30
CA THR A 20 -3.54 -4.39 7.22
C THR A 20 -4.78 -3.51 7.32
N GLY A 21 -5.97 -4.10 7.54
CA GLY A 21 -7.20 -3.34 7.72
C GLY A 21 -7.13 -2.37 8.91
N ARG A 22 -6.55 -2.80 10.04
CA ARG A 22 -6.34 -1.90 11.18
C ARG A 22 -5.33 -0.80 10.89
N PHE A 23 -4.27 -1.10 10.15
CA PHE A 23 -3.27 -0.11 9.75
C PHE A 23 -3.89 0.97 8.85
N THR A 24 -4.65 0.59 7.83
CA THR A 24 -5.31 1.55 6.92
C THR A 24 -6.40 2.35 7.64
N ASP A 25 -7.15 1.75 8.56
CA ASP A 25 -8.10 2.45 9.45
C ASP A 25 -7.41 3.52 10.31
N LEU A 26 -6.30 3.18 10.96
CA LEU A 26 -5.54 4.13 11.78
C LEU A 26 -4.96 5.28 10.93
N MET A 27 -4.47 4.98 9.73
CA MET A 27 -4.00 5.99 8.77
C MET A 27 -5.14 6.93 8.34
N ALA A 28 -6.28 6.39 7.93
CA ALA A 28 -7.43 7.17 7.53
C ALA A 28 -7.92 8.08 8.66
N LYS A 29 -8.07 7.54 9.88
CA LYS A 29 -8.48 8.31 11.06
C LYS A 29 -7.47 9.38 11.45
N ALA A 30 -6.17 9.12 11.31
CA ALA A 30 -5.14 10.11 11.60
C ALA A 30 -5.18 11.31 10.64
N ILE A 31 -5.43 11.04 9.37
CA ILE A 31 -5.56 12.07 8.33
C ILE A 31 -6.90 12.83 8.52
N ALA A 32 -7.99 12.12 8.76
CA ALA A 32 -9.33 12.70 8.96
C ALA A 32 -9.42 13.60 10.19
N ARG A 33 -8.78 13.25 11.31
CA ARG A 33 -8.74 14.10 12.53
C ARG A 33 -8.14 15.48 12.30
N ARG A 34 -7.46 15.68 11.18
CA ARG A 34 -6.86 16.96 10.79
C ARG A 34 -7.46 17.50 9.49
N GLY A 35 -8.70 17.14 9.18
CA GLY A 35 -9.46 17.62 8.03
C GLY A 35 -9.00 17.09 6.68
N GLY A 36 -8.15 16.07 6.63
CA GLY A 36 -7.66 15.49 5.37
C GLY A 36 -8.46 14.28 4.90
N ALA A 37 -8.22 13.88 3.65
CA ALA A 37 -8.67 12.61 3.09
C ALA A 37 -7.49 11.76 2.59
N THR A 38 -7.67 10.45 2.55
CA THR A 38 -6.68 9.50 2.02
C THR A 38 -7.34 8.54 1.04
N ALA A 39 -6.61 8.21 -0.01
CA ALA A 39 -6.91 7.10 -0.90
C ALA A 39 -5.79 6.07 -0.77
N TRP A 40 -6.09 4.78 -0.89
CA TRP A 40 -5.08 3.74 -0.84
C TRP A 40 -5.50 2.50 -1.62
N LEU A 41 -4.51 1.73 -2.05
CA LEU A 41 -4.69 0.35 -2.49
C LEU A 41 -3.54 -0.52 -1.98
N TYR A 42 -3.82 -1.79 -1.72
CA TYR A 42 -2.84 -2.74 -1.22
C TYR A 42 -2.94 -4.11 -1.87
N THR A 43 -1.83 -4.84 -1.81
CA THR A 43 -1.70 -6.26 -2.16
C THR A 43 -0.93 -6.98 -1.05
N HIS A 44 -1.39 -8.18 -0.68
CA HIS A 44 -0.67 -9.13 0.15
C HIS A 44 0.11 -10.10 -0.72
N GLU A 45 1.33 -10.36 -0.30
CA GLU A 45 2.23 -11.33 -0.89
C GLU A 45 2.84 -12.18 0.22
N ASN A 46 3.29 -13.37 -0.15
CA ASN A 46 4.08 -14.24 0.71
C ASN A 46 5.23 -14.80 -0.12
N GLY A 47 6.41 -14.91 0.48
CA GLY A 47 7.57 -15.49 -0.19
C GLY A 47 8.53 -16.09 0.83
N GLU A 48 9.19 -17.17 0.44
CA GLU A 48 10.03 -18.00 1.31
C GLU A 48 11.04 -17.19 2.17
N ALA A 49 11.71 -16.20 1.58
CA ALA A 49 12.67 -15.35 2.29
C ALA A 49 12.07 -14.10 2.98
N LYS A 50 10.86 -13.67 2.58
CA LYS A 50 10.26 -12.39 3.01
C LYS A 50 9.12 -12.57 4.02
N GLY A 51 8.55 -13.76 4.08
CA GLY A 51 7.33 -14.07 4.82
C GLY A 51 6.12 -13.30 4.30
N GLY A 52 5.05 -13.35 5.07
CA GLY A 52 3.83 -12.59 4.85
C GLY A 52 4.03 -11.08 4.92
N HIS A 53 3.73 -10.38 3.83
CA HIS A 53 3.89 -8.93 3.74
C HIS A 53 2.81 -8.25 2.90
N CYS A 54 2.74 -6.93 3.03
CA CYS A 54 1.81 -6.08 2.31
C CYS A 54 2.58 -4.98 1.57
N HIS A 55 2.24 -4.75 0.31
CA HIS A 55 2.57 -3.53 -0.42
C HIS A 55 1.33 -2.63 -0.46
N LEU A 56 1.51 -1.34 -0.20
CA LEU A 56 0.45 -0.35 -0.06
C LEU A 56 0.86 0.95 -0.79
N LEU A 57 0.05 1.39 -1.73
CA LEU A 57 0.07 2.75 -2.24
C LEU A 57 -0.96 3.56 -1.47
N ALA A 58 -0.57 4.75 -1.02
CA ALA A 58 -1.44 5.63 -0.25
C ALA A 58 -1.16 7.10 -0.61
N HIS A 59 -2.24 7.83 -0.85
CA HIS A 59 -2.22 9.29 -0.89
C HIS A 59 -2.22 9.82 0.54
N VAL A 60 -1.19 10.62 0.86
CA VAL A 60 -1.05 11.33 2.14
C VAL A 60 -0.81 12.80 1.82
N PRO A 61 -1.63 13.73 2.34
CA PRO A 61 -1.39 15.16 2.15
C PRO A 61 0.02 15.56 2.63
N ALA A 62 0.70 16.43 1.87
CA ALA A 62 2.12 16.74 2.07
C ALA A 62 2.43 17.28 3.48
N ASP A 63 1.53 18.12 4.01
CA ASP A 63 1.62 18.70 5.36
C ASP A 63 1.44 17.65 6.48
N ARG A 64 0.92 16.46 6.15
CA ARG A 64 0.76 15.31 7.07
C ARG A 64 1.89 14.29 6.93
N ALA A 65 2.60 14.26 5.80
CA ALA A 65 3.61 13.25 5.49
C ALA A 65 4.77 13.22 6.51
N LYS A 66 5.19 14.37 7.05
CA LYS A 66 6.28 14.48 8.02
C LYS A 66 6.00 13.70 9.32
N ALA A 67 4.75 13.68 9.79
CA ALA A 67 4.37 12.96 11.02
C ALA A 67 4.18 11.45 10.80
N MET A 68 3.99 11.03 9.54
CA MET A 68 3.58 9.67 9.19
C MET A 68 4.52 8.58 9.73
N PRO A 69 5.87 8.68 9.62
CA PRO A 69 6.76 7.63 10.11
C PRO A 69 6.61 7.34 11.61
N ALA A 70 6.45 8.38 12.43
CA ALA A 70 6.26 8.23 13.87
C ALA A 70 4.91 7.56 14.19
N MET A 71 3.85 7.94 13.48
CA MET A 71 2.53 7.35 13.65
C MET A 71 2.52 5.87 13.22
N GLN A 72 3.12 5.54 12.07
CA GLN A 72 3.23 4.17 11.58
C GLN A 72 3.94 3.25 12.57
N LYS A 73 5.05 3.69 13.18
CA LYS A 73 5.74 2.92 14.23
C LYS A 73 4.84 2.66 15.45
N ARG A 74 4.06 3.66 15.88
CA ARG A 74 3.10 3.52 16.99
C ARG A 74 1.97 2.55 16.63
N TRP A 75 1.45 2.61 15.40
CA TRP A 75 0.40 1.70 14.94
C TRP A 75 0.90 0.27 14.85
N LEU A 76 2.11 0.05 14.32
CA LEU A 76 2.70 -1.29 14.27
C LEU A 76 2.79 -1.90 15.65
N ARG A 77 3.30 -1.16 16.65
CA ARG A 77 3.33 -1.62 18.04
C ARG A 77 1.94 -1.93 18.58
N SER A 78 0.95 -1.09 18.28
CA SER A 78 -0.43 -1.29 18.71
C SER A 78 -1.10 -2.50 18.04
N ILE A 79 -0.73 -2.82 16.80
CA ILE A 79 -1.32 -3.92 16.02
C ILE A 79 -0.66 -5.25 16.41
N SER A 80 0.67 -5.28 16.56
CA SER A 80 1.41 -6.50 16.86
C SER A 80 1.47 -6.84 18.35
N GLY A 81 1.22 -5.87 19.24
CA GLY A 81 1.47 -6.01 20.67
C GLY A 81 2.95 -6.17 21.01
N ARG A 82 3.86 -5.93 20.05
CA ARG A 82 5.31 -6.11 20.20
C ARG A 82 6.05 -4.79 20.03
N PRO A 83 7.22 -4.61 20.68
CA PRO A 83 8.10 -3.48 20.40
C PRO A 83 8.43 -3.38 18.90
N TYR A 84 8.61 -2.16 18.41
CA TYR A 84 8.99 -1.93 17.02
C TYR A 84 10.37 -2.53 16.73
N ARG A 85 10.51 -3.21 15.59
CA ARG A 85 11.80 -3.71 15.09
C ARG A 85 12.13 -3.07 13.75
N ALA A 86 13.43 -2.84 13.50
CA ALA A 86 13.90 -2.34 12.23
C ALA A 86 13.50 -3.29 11.08
N ARG A 87 13.37 -2.74 9.87
CA ARG A 87 13.04 -3.49 8.63
C ARG A 87 11.66 -4.17 8.61
N VAL A 88 10.77 -3.86 9.57
CA VAL A 88 9.35 -4.26 9.54
C VAL A 88 8.53 -3.42 8.57
N ILE A 89 8.90 -2.15 8.39
CA ILE A 89 8.19 -1.24 7.48
C ILE A 89 9.19 -0.42 6.67
N LEU A 90 8.91 -0.28 5.38
CA LEU A 90 9.56 0.66 4.48
C LEU A 90 8.49 1.60 3.93
N SER A 91 8.60 2.90 4.20
CA SER A 91 7.60 3.90 3.82
C SER A 91 8.33 5.06 3.16
N ARG A 92 8.13 5.25 1.85
CA ARG A 92 8.81 6.28 1.04
C ARG A 92 7.84 6.99 0.11
N PRO A 93 8.02 8.30 -0.14
CA PRO A 93 7.29 8.98 -1.21
C PRO A 93 7.64 8.38 -2.59
N ILE A 94 6.74 8.52 -3.55
CA ILE A 94 7.00 8.14 -4.94
C ILE A 94 8.06 9.09 -5.52
N GLY A 95 9.07 8.53 -6.17
CA GLY A 95 10.22 9.29 -6.67
C GLY A 95 11.18 9.80 -5.57
N GLY A 96 11.11 9.25 -4.37
CA GLY A 96 12.16 9.41 -3.34
C GLY A 96 12.09 10.68 -2.50
N ARG A 97 11.35 11.72 -2.93
CA ARG A 97 11.11 12.95 -2.17
C ARG A 97 9.67 13.45 -2.29
N LEU A 98 9.21 14.21 -1.30
CA LEU A 98 7.93 14.94 -1.38
C LEU A 98 8.04 16.13 -2.34
N GLY A 99 6.96 16.50 -3.03
CA GLY A 99 6.94 17.63 -3.95
C GLY A 99 7.48 17.31 -5.35
N LEU A 100 7.86 16.06 -5.64
CA LEU A 100 8.26 15.67 -6.99
C LEU A 100 7.10 15.84 -7.97
N GLU A 101 5.88 15.52 -7.52
CA GLU A 101 4.64 15.69 -8.28
C GLU A 101 4.40 17.13 -8.74
N LYS A 102 4.99 18.13 -8.05
CA LYS A 102 4.92 19.54 -8.41
C LYS A 102 6.12 20.02 -9.23
N THR A 103 7.31 19.51 -8.91
CA THR A 103 8.57 19.99 -9.51
C THR A 103 8.94 19.28 -10.80
N ASN A 104 8.54 18.02 -10.97
CA ASN A 104 8.72 17.24 -12.19
C ASN A 104 7.56 16.22 -12.30
N PRO A 105 6.40 16.65 -12.81
CA PRO A 105 5.21 15.81 -12.88
C PRO A 105 5.40 14.56 -13.75
N ASP A 106 6.18 14.65 -14.83
CA ASP A 106 6.41 13.54 -15.75
C ASP A 106 7.25 12.45 -15.07
N LEU A 107 8.33 12.83 -14.38
CA LEU A 107 9.13 11.88 -13.61
C LEU A 107 8.31 11.28 -12.46
N HIS A 108 7.44 12.06 -11.82
CA HIS A 108 6.53 11.52 -10.81
C HIS A 108 5.56 10.50 -11.42
N ALA A 109 4.97 10.78 -12.58
CA ALA A 109 4.06 9.88 -13.28
C ALA A 109 4.75 8.57 -13.67
N ALA A 110 5.97 8.62 -14.21
CA ALA A 110 6.77 7.44 -14.53
C ALA A 110 7.06 6.59 -13.27
N ASN A 111 7.49 7.22 -12.17
CA ASN A 111 7.73 6.52 -10.90
C ASN A 111 6.45 5.93 -10.30
N LEU A 112 5.31 6.60 -10.47
CA LEU A 112 4.01 6.11 -10.01
C LEU A 112 3.58 4.88 -10.81
N ALA A 113 3.78 4.88 -12.13
CA ALA A 113 3.50 3.74 -13.00
C ALA A 113 4.34 2.53 -12.59
N GLU A 114 5.64 2.71 -12.34
CA GLU A 114 6.52 1.65 -11.84
C GLU A 114 6.08 1.12 -10.47
N ALA A 115 5.70 2.00 -9.55
CA ALA A 115 5.22 1.59 -8.23
C ALA A 115 3.88 0.83 -8.31
N LEU A 116 2.99 1.21 -9.23
CA LEU A 116 1.75 0.50 -9.50
C LEU A 116 2.01 -0.87 -10.12
N ALA A 117 2.87 -0.95 -11.14
CA ALA A 117 3.28 -2.21 -11.78
C ALA A 117 3.89 -3.16 -10.75
N TYR A 118 4.73 -2.65 -9.85
CA TYR A 118 5.28 -3.42 -8.75
C TYR A 118 4.20 -3.92 -7.78
N LEU A 119 3.17 -3.12 -7.47
CA LEU A 119 2.08 -3.51 -6.55
C LEU A 119 1.17 -4.61 -7.13
N ILE A 120 1.02 -4.66 -8.45
CA ILE A 120 0.12 -5.58 -9.16
C ILE A 120 0.86 -6.73 -9.85
N LYS A 121 2.18 -6.87 -9.64
CA LYS A 121 2.99 -7.92 -10.25
C LYS A 121 2.53 -9.35 -9.94
N GLY A 122 1.80 -9.53 -8.83
CA GLY A 122 1.19 -10.81 -8.46
C GLY A 122 -0.17 -11.09 -9.10
N ALA A 123 -0.55 -10.33 -10.14
CA ALA A 123 -1.77 -10.57 -10.90
C ALA A 123 -1.73 -11.95 -11.58
N ASN A 124 -2.91 -12.56 -11.78
CA ASN A 124 -3.00 -13.78 -12.57
C ASN A 124 -2.86 -13.47 -14.07
N GLU A 125 -2.56 -14.49 -14.87
CA GLU A 125 -2.31 -14.35 -16.32
C GLU A 125 -3.50 -13.73 -17.07
N ALA A 126 -4.72 -14.12 -16.72
CA ALA A 126 -5.93 -13.56 -17.34
C ALA A 126 -6.05 -12.04 -17.13
N ALA A 127 -5.85 -11.56 -15.90
CA ALA A 127 -5.84 -10.13 -15.60
C ALA A 127 -4.64 -9.44 -16.25
N ALA A 128 -3.48 -10.09 -16.29
CA ALA A 128 -2.30 -9.55 -16.93
C ALA A 128 -2.53 -9.30 -18.43
N GLN A 129 -3.12 -10.27 -19.13
CA GLN A 129 -3.48 -10.14 -20.53
C GLN A 129 -4.54 -9.05 -20.74
N GLN A 130 -5.59 -9.05 -19.93
CA GLN A 130 -6.68 -8.08 -20.02
C GLN A 130 -6.19 -6.63 -19.85
N PHE A 131 -5.26 -6.40 -18.94
CA PHE A 131 -4.77 -5.05 -18.58
C PHE A 131 -3.37 -4.73 -19.14
N GLY A 132 -2.81 -5.57 -20.01
CA GLY A 132 -1.50 -5.36 -20.62
C GLY A 132 -0.34 -5.32 -19.61
N LEU A 133 -0.43 -6.08 -18.52
CA LEU A 133 0.58 -6.10 -17.47
C LEU A 133 1.80 -6.90 -17.94
N LYS A 134 2.96 -6.24 -18.05
CA LYS A 134 4.19 -6.86 -18.53
C LYS A 134 5.03 -7.51 -17.45
N ARG A 135 4.85 -7.10 -16.19
CA ARG A 135 5.63 -7.57 -15.05
C ARG A 135 4.79 -8.51 -14.21
N LEU A 136 5.10 -9.81 -14.25
CA LEU A 136 4.47 -10.83 -13.41
C LEU A 136 5.51 -11.55 -12.56
N GLU A 137 5.19 -11.73 -11.28
CA GLU A 137 6.00 -12.45 -10.31
C GLU A 137 5.07 -13.28 -9.41
N ALA A 138 5.50 -14.48 -8.98
CA ALA A 138 4.71 -15.32 -8.09
C ALA A 138 4.51 -14.64 -6.71
N GLY A 139 3.25 -14.37 -6.34
CA GLY A 139 2.90 -13.69 -5.08
C GLY A 139 2.70 -14.61 -3.87
N GLY A 140 2.94 -15.92 -4.03
CA GLY A 140 2.84 -16.96 -2.98
C GLY A 140 1.46 -17.14 -2.34
N LEU A 141 1.40 -18.05 -1.36
CA LEU A 141 0.20 -18.38 -0.61
C LEU A 141 -0.24 -17.21 0.28
N VAL A 142 -1.48 -16.77 0.11
CA VAL A 142 -2.12 -15.79 0.98
C VAL A 142 -3.38 -16.42 1.56
N ILE A 143 -3.56 -16.30 2.88
CA ILE A 143 -4.75 -16.76 3.59
C ILE A 143 -5.67 -15.55 3.82
N GLY A 144 -6.88 -15.60 3.24
CA GLY A 144 -7.86 -14.52 3.29
C GLY A 144 -7.73 -13.52 2.14
N LYS A 145 -8.02 -12.23 2.41
CA LYS A 145 -8.11 -11.19 1.37
C LYS A 145 -6.73 -10.80 0.84
N ARG A 146 -6.49 -11.00 -0.46
CA ARG A 146 -5.23 -10.64 -1.14
C ARG A 146 -5.06 -9.14 -1.35
N CYS A 147 -6.03 -8.46 -1.95
CA CYS A 147 -5.92 -7.05 -2.29
C CYS A 147 -7.10 -6.23 -1.78
N GLY A 148 -6.94 -4.91 -1.71
CA GLY A 148 -8.01 -4.00 -1.30
C GLY A 148 -7.74 -2.56 -1.72
N THR A 149 -8.79 -1.76 -1.74
CA THR A 149 -8.74 -0.34 -2.12
C THR A 149 -9.71 0.47 -1.27
N SER A 150 -9.37 1.72 -1.00
CA SER A 150 -10.24 2.67 -0.32
C SER A 150 -11.50 2.95 -1.14
N GLN A 151 -12.60 3.26 -0.45
CA GLN A 151 -13.90 3.54 -1.07
C GLN A 151 -14.21 5.05 -1.08
N ASN A 152 -13.18 5.89 -0.91
CA ASN A 152 -13.30 7.34 -0.82
C ASN A 152 -13.54 8.02 -2.18
N ILE A 153 -13.46 7.26 -3.27
CA ILE A 153 -13.97 7.66 -4.60
C ILE A 153 -15.28 6.89 -4.86
N ALA A 154 -16.35 7.64 -5.16
CA ALA A 154 -17.68 7.09 -5.38
C ALA A 154 -17.64 5.98 -6.46
N ALA A 155 -18.54 5.00 -6.37
CA ALA A 155 -18.58 3.87 -7.32
C ALA A 155 -18.62 4.33 -8.78
N LYS A 156 -19.35 5.42 -9.06
CA LYS A 156 -19.41 6.07 -10.39
C LYS A 156 -18.05 6.56 -10.88
N ALA A 157 -17.23 7.17 -10.01
CA ALA A 157 -15.89 7.64 -10.35
C ALA A 157 -14.92 6.48 -10.66
N ARG A 158 -15.15 5.30 -10.05
CA ARG A 158 -14.35 4.10 -10.32
C ARG A 158 -14.66 3.47 -11.67
N LEU A 159 -15.91 3.52 -12.11
CA LEU A 159 -16.34 2.99 -13.41
C LEU A 159 -15.80 3.82 -14.58
N GLY A 160 -15.73 5.15 -14.44
CA GLY A 160 -15.24 6.03 -15.51
C GLY A 160 -13.77 5.80 -15.91
N ALA A 161 -12.92 5.39 -14.97
CA ALA A 161 -11.50 5.10 -15.25
C ALA A 161 -11.29 3.81 -16.07
N ALA A 162 -12.27 2.90 -16.09
CA ALA A 162 -12.22 1.68 -16.90
C ALA A 162 -12.67 1.91 -18.37
N VAL A 163 -13.23 3.09 -18.68
CA VAL A 163 -13.85 3.41 -19.97
C VAL A 163 -12.96 4.33 -20.84
N MET A 164 -11.84 4.83 -20.31
CA MET A 164 -10.79 5.41 -21.17
C MET A 164 -9.97 4.28 -21.79
N LYS A 165 -10.54 3.63 -22.80
CA LYS A 165 -9.82 2.84 -23.81
C LYS A 165 -9.48 3.74 -24.99
#